data_AF-A0A954C1M6-F1
#
_entry.id   AF-A0A954C1M6-F1
#
_cell.length_a   1.000
_cell.length_b   1.000
_cell.length_c   1.000
_cell.angle_alpha   90.00
_cell.angle_beta   90.00
_cell.angle_gamma   90.00
#
_symmetry.space_group_name_H-M   'P 1'
#
loop_
_entity.id
_entity.type
_entity.pdbx_description
1 polymer ?
#
loop_
_entity_poly.entity_id
_entity_poly.type
_entity_poly.pdbx_seq_one_letter_code
_entity_poly.pdbx_strand_id
1 'polypeptide(L)'
;MHNTFRTAISVIGVGVGVMFMILLSALMTGFEKKFVTETIESSPHITIYDEQRQETDEFATWIGDQTHGMATVESARPRDRVRRIKKPGEIVEMLRDMPEVEAAAQNVVGTAIVSFGSRERGVGLMGIEPEDQEAVNEID
;
A
#
# COMPACT_ATOMS: atom_id res chain seq x y z
N MET A 1 -29.62 10.60 58.59
CA MET A 1 -28.52 10.79 57.63
C MET A 1 -27.72 9.51 57.31
N HIS A 2 -28.15 8.30 57.69
CA HIS A 2 -27.34 7.07 57.46
C HIS A 2 -27.62 6.39 56.10
N ASN A 3 -28.82 6.59 55.53
CA ASN A 3 -29.26 5.89 54.32
C ASN A 3 -28.75 6.54 53.02
N THR A 4 -28.50 7.84 53.03
CA THR A 4 -27.98 8.61 51.88
C THR A 4 -26.58 8.15 51.48
N PHE A 5 -25.72 7.80 52.43
CA PHE A 5 -24.37 7.30 52.14
C PHE A 5 -24.40 5.90 51.49
N ARG A 6 -25.29 5.02 51.96
CA ARG A 6 -25.48 3.68 51.37
C ARG A 6 -26.01 3.77 49.94
N THR A 7 -27.02 4.58 49.70
CA THR A 7 -27.58 4.80 48.36
C THR A 7 -26.54 5.44 47.43
N ALA A 8 -25.73 6.39 47.91
CA ALA A 8 -24.68 7.03 47.11
C ALA A 8 -23.62 6.01 46.63
N ILE A 9 -23.16 5.12 47.51
CA ILE A 9 -22.18 4.08 47.14
C ILE A 9 -22.77 3.12 46.10
N SER A 10 -24.02 2.69 46.26
CA SER A 10 -24.67 1.82 45.27
C SER A 10 -24.82 2.50 43.90
N VAL A 11 -25.19 3.78 43.86
CA VAL A 11 -25.33 4.54 42.60
C VAL A 11 -23.98 4.74 41.92
N ILE A 12 -22.92 5.04 42.68
CA ILE A 12 -21.55 5.18 42.14
C ILE A 12 -21.06 3.85 41.57
N GLY A 13 -21.28 2.74 42.28
CA GLY A 13 -20.86 1.41 41.79
C GLY A 13 -21.53 1.04 40.46
N VAL A 14 -22.84 1.26 40.34
CA VAL A 14 -23.57 1.02 39.09
C VAL A 14 -23.13 2.00 38.00
N GLY A 15 -22.92 3.28 38.34
CA GLY A 15 -22.46 4.30 37.40
C GLY A 15 -21.10 3.97 36.77
N VAL A 16 -20.14 3.51 37.58
CA VAL A 16 -18.81 3.10 37.10
C VAL A 16 -18.91 1.88 36.18
N GLY A 17 -19.75 0.89 36.53
CA GLY A 17 -19.94 -0.31 35.70
C GLY A 17 -20.56 0.02 34.33
N VAL A 18 -21.59 0.86 34.31
CA VAL A 18 -22.25 1.28 33.06
C VAL A 18 -21.31 2.15 32.22
N MET A 19 -20.53 3.05 32.84
CA MET A 19 -19.55 3.86 32.13
C MET A 19 -18.50 2.99 31.42
N PHE A 20 -17.98 1.97 32.09
CA PHE A 20 -17.00 1.06 31.50
C PHE A 20 -17.61 0.24 30.35
N MET A 21 -18.86 -0.19 30.48
CA MET A 21 -19.58 -0.90 29.43
C MET A 21 -19.79 -0.02 28.19
N ILE A 22 -20.18 1.24 28.37
CA ILE A 22 -20.32 2.22 27.27
C ILE A 22 -18.96 2.47 26.61
N LEU A 23 -17.89 2.61 27.41
CA LEU A 23 -16.53 2.86 26.90
C LEU A 23 -16.03 1.73 26.01
N LEU A 24 -16.19 0.47 26.45
CA LEU A 24 -15.79 -0.69 25.65
C LEU A 24 -16.64 -0.82 24.36
N SER A 25 -17.95 -0.58 24.45
CA SER A 25 -18.83 -0.60 23.28
C SER A 25 -18.45 0.48 22.27
N ALA A 26 -18.22 1.71 22.72
CA ALA A 26 -17.83 2.83 21.86
C ALA A 26 -16.47 2.60 21.21
N LEU A 27 -15.52 2.01 21.93
CA LEU A 27 -14.22 1.63 21.37
C LEU A 27 -14.38 0.57 20.27
N MET A 28 -15.10 -0.53 20.53
CA MET A 28 -15.29 -1.58 19.53
C MET A 28 -15.98 -1.04 18.28
N THR A 29 -17.09 -0.32 18.43
CA THR A 29 -17.81 0.28 17.29
C THR A 29 -16.99 1.33 16.56
N GLY A 30 -16.20 2.13 17.29
CA GLY A 30 -15.30 3.12 16.70
C GLY A 30 -14.18 2.47 15.88
N PHE A 31 -13.57 1.39 16.40
CA PHE A 31 -12.56 0.64 15.68
C PHE A 31 -13.13 -0.11 14.48
N GLU A 32 -14.33 -0.67 14.58
CA GLU A 32 -15.01 -1.30 13.44
C GLU A 32 -15.23 -0.28 12.33
N LYS A 33 -15.81 0.89 12.63
CA LYS A 33 -16.03 1.95 11.65
C LYS A 33 -14.72 2.44 11.03
N LYS A 34 -13.69 2.65 11.87
CA LYS A 34 -12.38 3.08 11.40
C LYS A 34 -11.70 2.01 10.53
N PHE A 35 -11.77 0.75 10.92
CA PHE A 35 -11.20 -0.36 10.17
C PHE A 35 -11.92 -0.55 8.83
N VAL A 36 -13.26 -0.48 8.80
CA VAL A 36 -14.03 -0.62 7.55
C VAL A 36 -13.68 0.49 6.57
N THR A 37 -13.71 1.74 7.00
CA THR A 37 -13.39 2.91 6.14
C THR A 37 -11.95 2.81 5.63
N GLU A 38 -10.99 2.58 6.53
CA GLU A 38 -9.58 2.66 6.17
C GLU A 38 -9.04 1.40 5.46
N THR A 39 -9.66 0.23 5.65
CA THR A 39 -9.23 -1.04 5.02
C THR A 39 -9.97 -1.34 3.72
N ILE A 40 -11.25 -0.99 3.59
CA ILE A 40 -12.04 -1.31 2.39
C ILE A 40 -11.93 -0.17 1.36
N GLU A 41 -11.82 1.09 1.80
CA GLU A 41 -12.01 2.25 0.93
C GLU A 41 -10.71 2.92 0.45
N SER A 42 -9.54 2.53 0.97
CA SER A 42 -8.25 3.17 0.64
C SER A 42 -7.34 2.38 -0.33
N SER A 43 -7.84 1.27 -0.89
CA SER A 43 -7.00 0.39 -1.71
C SER A 43 -7.23 0.60 -3.21
N PRO A 44 -6.15 0.83 -3.99
CA PRO A 44 -6.27 0.93 -5.43
C PRO A 44 -6.72 -0.43 -5.97
N HIS A 45 -7.84 -0.45 -6.69
CA HIS A 45 -8.45 -1.70 -7.14
C HIS A 45 -7.52 -2.54 -8.03
N ILE A 46 -6.61 -1.88 -8.76
CA ILE A 46 -5.62 -2.51 -9.63
C ILE A 46 -4.27 -1.86 -9.33
N THR A 47 -3.26 -2.68 -9.00
CA THR A 47 -1.87 -2.22 -8.89
C THR A 47 -0.99 -2.95 -9.89
N ILE A 48 -0.21 -2.19 -10.66
CA ILE A 48 0.68 -2.74 -11.68
C ILE A 48 2.11 -2.71 -11.15
N TYR A 49 2.66 -3.89 -10.87
CA TYR A 49 4.07 -4.08 -10.57
C TYR A 49 4.77 -4.71 -11.78
N ASP A 50 6.04 -4.36 -12.01
CA ASP A 50 6.89 -5.12 -12.96
C ASP A 50 7.33 -6.41 -12.27
N GLU A 51 6.39 -7.35 -12.14
CA GLU A 51 6.66 -8.68 -11.62
C GLU A 51 7.49 -9.45 -12.64
N GLN A 52 8.47 -10.20 -12.12
CA GLN A 52 9.49 -10.91 -12.87
C GLN A 52 8.94 -11.52 -14.16
N ARG A 53 9.19 -10.86 -15.30
CA ARG A 53 9.12 -11.54 -16.58
C ARG A 53 10.12 -12.68 -16.49
N GLN A 54 9.63 -13.91 -16.43
CA GLN A 54 10.46 -15.07 -16.74
C GLN A 54 11.08 -14.75 -18.10
N GLU A 55 12.41 -14.65 -18.12
CA GLU A 55 13.16 -14.39 -19.33
C GLU A 55 12.91 -15.60 -20.23
N THR A 56 11.86 -15.55 -21.05
CA THR A 56 11.78 -16.39 -22.23
C THR A 56 13.06 -16.08 -22.96
N ASP A 57 13.88 -17.12 -23.11
CA ASP A 57 15.23 -17.12 -23.61
C ASP A 57 15.23 -16.61 -25.07
N GLU A 58 14.99 -15.31 -25.23
CA GLU A 58 14.65 -14.63 -26.49
C GLU A 58 15.80 -14.80 -27.48
N PHE A 59 17.01 -14.90 -26.94
CA PHE A 59 18.24 -15.18 -27.69
C PHE A 59 18.34 -16.65 -28.14
N ALA A 60 17.93 -17.61 -27.31
CA ALA A 60 17.90 -19.02 -27.68
C ALA A 60 16.82 -19.32 -28.74
N THR A 61 15.65 -18.68 -28.62
CA THR A 61 14.58 -18.75 -29.64
C THR A 61 15.01 -18.08 -30.94
N TRP A 62 15.63 -16.90 -30.88
CA TRP A 62 16.12 -16.20 -32.09
C TRP A 62 17.20 -16.98 -32.85
N ILE A 63 18.18 -17.58 -32.16
CA ILE A 63 19.19 -18.44 -32.81
C ILE A 63 18.57 -19.75 -33.31
N GLY A 64 17.64 -20.35 -32.55
CA GLY A 64 16.96 -21.57 -32.96
C GLY A 64 16.19 -21.41 -34.27
N ASP A 65 15.49 -20.28 -34.44
CA ASP A 65 14.68 -19.97 -35.62
C ASP A 65 15.55 -19.69 -36.86
N GLN A 66 16.69 -19.02 -36.69
CA GLN A 66 17.59 -18.67 -37.79
C GLN A 66 18.51 -19.83 -38.24
N THR A 67 18.74 -20.81 -37.37
CA THR A 67 19.71 -21.90 -37.63
C THR A 67 19.07 -23.29 -37.74
N HIS A 68 17.74 -23.42 -37.55
CA HIS A 68 17.03 -24.72 -37.52
C HIS A 68 17.76 -25.76 -36.64
N GLY A 69 18.28 -25.32 -35.49
CA GLY A 69 19.09 -26.13 -34.59
C GLY A 69 18.81 -25.79 -33.13
N MET A 70 18.98 -26.77 -32.25
CA MET A 70 18.88 -26.54 -30.80
C MET A 70 20.07 -25.72 -30.32
N ALA A 71 19.83 -24.47 -29.94
CA ALA A 71 20.79 -23.63 -29.25
C ALA A 71 20.48 -23.66 -27.74
N THR A 72 21.36 -24.30 -26.97
CA THR A 72 21.32 -24.23 -25.50
C THR A 72 22.28 -23.14 -25.03
N VAL A 73 21.75 -22.10 -24.40
CA VAL A 73 22.54 -21.02 -23.79
C VAL A 73 22.96 -21.48 -22.39
N GLU A 74 24.23 -21.91 -22.24
CA GLU A 74 24.72 -22.51 -20.99
C GLU A 74 24.98 -21.50 -19.85
N SER A 75 24.99 -20.19 -20.12
CA SER A 75 25.14 -19.19 -19.07
C SER A 75 24.71 -17.80 -19.51
N ALA A 76 23.39 -17.59 -19.60
CA ALA A 76 22.85 -16.24 -19.41
C ALA A 76 22.98 -15.95 -17.92
N ARG A 77 24.11 -15.39 -17.45
CA ARG A 77 24.17 -14.83 -16.09
C ARG A 77 23.27 -13.59 -16.08
N PRO A 78 22.06 -13.66 -15.52
CA PRO A 78 21.14 -12.55 -15.59
C PRO A 78 21.71 -11.50 -14.64
N ARG A 79 22.15 -10.37 -15.20
CA ARG A 79 22.58 -9.25 -14.36
C ARG A 79 21.30 -8.75 -13.72
N ASP A 80 21.21 -8.92 -12.41
CA ASP A 80 20.13 -8.40 -11.57
C ASP A 80 20.17 -6.86 -11.60
N ARG A 81 19.69 -6.29 -12.72
CA ARG A 81 19.39 -4.87 -12.80
C ARG A 81 18.08 -4.72 -12.06
N VAL A 82 18.06 -3.80 -11.10
CA VAL A 82 16.85 -3.28 -10.49
C VAL A 82 15.90 -2.87 -11.64
N ARG A 83 14.93 -3.72 -11.93
CA ARG A 83 14.02 -3.58 -13.07
C ARG A 83 13.11 -2.41 -12.75
N ARG A 84 13.15 -1.39 -13.61
CA ARG A 84 12.32 -0.20 -13.50
C ARG A 84 11.33 -0.22 -14.65
N ILE A 85 10.07 0.11 -14.36
CA ILE A 85 9.06 0.36 -15.39
C ILE A 85 9.66 1.37 -16.37
N LYS A 86 9.76 0.97 -17.64
CA LYS A 86 10.26 1.85 -18.69
C LYS A 86 9.16 2.85 -19.01
N LYS A 87 9.49 4.15 -18.94
CA LYS A 87 8.58 5.27 -19.22
C LYS A 87 7.23 5.19 -18.45
N PRO A 88 7.26 5.26 -17.11
CA PRO A 88 6.04 5.15 -16.30
C PRO A 88 5.00 6.22 -16.64
N GLY A 89 5.42 7.45 -16.96
CA GLY A 89 4.52 8.54 -17.33
C GLY A 89 3.68 8.24 -18.58
N GLU A 90 4.29 7.74 -19.67
CA GLU A 90 3.55 7.39 -20.91
C GLU A 90 2.53 6.28 -20.66
N ILE A 91 2.83 5.34 -19.76
CA ILE A 91 1.91 4.24 -19.42
C ILE A 91 0.71 4.77 -18.64
N VAL A 92 0.94 5.65 -17.66
CA VAL A 92 -0.15 6.26 -16.87
C VAL A 92 -1.04 7.13 -17.76
N GLU A 93 -0.46 7.91 -18.65
CA GLU A 93 -1.22 8.74 -19.61
C GLU A 93 -2.08 7.87 -20.54
N MET A 94 -1.52 6.80 -21.10
CA MET A 94 -2.26 5.84 -21.90
C MET A 94 -3.39 5.15 -21.11
N LEU A 95 -3.16 4.83 -19.83
CA LEU A 95 -4.19 4.23 -18.97
C LEU A 95 -5.33 5.22 -18.67
N ARG A 96 -5.03 6.52 -18.50
CA ARG A 96 -6.07 7.56 -18.31
C ARG A 96 -6.93 7.79 -19.55
N ASP A 97 -6.39 7.55 -20.73
CA ASP A 97 -7.14 7.66 -21.99
C ASP A 97 -8.14 6.51 -22.20
N MET A 98 -8.11 5.46 -21.38
CA MET A 98 -9.04 4.33 -21.47
C MET A 98 -10.36 4.68 -20.77
N PRO A 99 -11.52 4.53 -21.45
CA PRO A 99 -12.82 4.91 -20.90
C PRO A 99 -13.26 4.08 -19.69
N GLU A 100 -12.65 2.92 -19.45
CA GLU A 100 -12.90 2.07 -18.30
C GLU A 100 -12.05 2.41 -17.06
N VAL A 101 -11.09 3.33 -17.17
CA VAL A 101 -10.18 3.72 -16.08
C VAL A 101 -10.62 5.06 -15.51
N GLU A 102 -11.05 5.07 -14.24
CA GLU A 102 -11.51 6.28 -13.54
C GLU A 102 -10.34 7.19 -13.14
N ALA A 103 -9.26 6.63 -12.61
CA ALA A 103 -8.05 7.35 -12.23
C ALA A 103 -6.83 6.42 -12.24
N ALA A 104 -5.64 6.99 -12.49
CA ALA A 104 -4.39 6.25 -12.46
C ALA A 104 -3.27 7.12 -11.88
N ALA A 105 -2.56 6.62 -10.87
CA ALA A 105 -1.47 7.30 -10.19
C ALA A 105 -0.18 6.47 -10.26
N GLN A 106 0.97 7.16 -10.33
CA GLN A 106 2.27 6.53 -10.20
C GLN A 106 2.80 6.71 -8.77
N ASN A 107 3.36 5.64 -8.22
CA ASN A 107 4.08 5.71 -6.96
C ASN A 107 5.49 5.10 -7.09
N VAL A 108 6.43 5.66 -6.34
CA VAL A 108 7.82 5.19 -6.28
C VAL A 108 8.20 5.00 -4.83
N VAL A 109 8.48 3.76 -4.42
CA VAL A 109 8.91 3.45 -3.05
C VAL A 109 10.42 3.21 -3.04
N GLY A 110 11.11 3.82 -2.09
CA GLY A 110 12.54 3.68 -1.88
C GLY A 110 12.95 3.88 -0.43
N THR A 111 14.24 3.71 -0.15
CA THR A 111 14.81 3.96 1.17
C THR A 111 15.89 5.02 1.04
N ALA A 112 15.94 5.97 1.98
CA ALA A 112 16.97 6.99 2.04
C ALA A 112 17.52 7.13 3.46
N ILE A 113 18.66 7.80 3.58
CA ILE A 113 19.20 8.24 4.87
C ILE A 113 19.00 9.74 4.93
N VAL A 114 18.29 10.20 5.96
CA VAL A 114 18.11 11.62 6.23
C VAL A 114 19.02 12.01 7.38
N SER A 115 19.83 13.03 7.15
CA SER A 115 20.70 13.63 8.15
C SER A 115 20.17 15.02 8.54
N PHE A 116 20.07 15.28 9.84
CA PHE A 116 19.74 16.61 10.37
C PHE A 116 20.59 16.92 11.60
N GLY A 117 21.48 17.89 11.47
CA GLY A 117 22.52 18.17 12.47
C GLY A 117 23.47 16.99 12.61
N SER A 118 23.63 16.46 13.83
CA SER A 118 24.47 15.30 14.14
C SER A 118 23.73 13.95 14.15
N ARG A 119 22.46 13.92 13.72
CA ARG A 119 21.63 12.69 13.72
C ARG A 119 21.38 12.23 12.29
N GLU A 120 21.72 10.97 12.03
CA GLU A 120 21.37 10.27 10.79
C GLU A 120 20.33 9.17 11.10
N ARG A 121 19.32 9.04 10.25
CA ARG A 121 18.32 7.96 10.32
C ARG A 121 17.96 7.47 8.93
N GLY A 122 17.84 6.15 8.79
CA GLY A 122 17.19 5.55 7.63
C GLY A 122 15.69 5.81 7.66
N VAL A 123 15.13 6.21 6.53
CA VAL A 123 13.69 6.45 6.33
C VAL A 123 13.23 5.79 5.03
N GLY A 124 12.00 5.28 5.02
CA GLY A 124 11.31 4.96 3.78
C GLY A 124 10.86 6.26 3.11
N LEU A 125 11.05 6.36 1.80
CA LEU A 125 10.55 7.45 0.98
C LEU A 125 9.52 6.90 -0.01
N MET A 126 8.42 7.62 -0.16
CA MET A 126 7.44 7.37 -1.20
C MET A 126 7.32 8.65 -2.02
N GLY A 127 7.60 8.56 -3.33
CA GLY A 127 7.30 9.60 -4.30
C GLY A 127 5.93 9.35 -4.91
N ILE A 128 5.05 10.34 -4.81
CA ILE A 128 3.70 10.35 -5.38
C ILE A 128 3.45 11.72 -6.01
N GLU A 129 2.50 11.78 -6.95
CA GLU A 129 1.87 13.03 -7.38
C GLU A 129 0.57 13.19 -6.58
N PRO A 130 0.42 14.20 -5.70
CA PRO A 130 -0.71 14.29 -4.78
C PRO A 130 -2.08 14.34 -5.44
N GLU A 131 -2.22 15.14 -6.50
CA GLU A 131 -3.50 15.31 -7.23
C GLU A 131 -3.96 13.98 -7.84
N ASP A 132 -3.03 13.21 -8.40
CA ASP A 132 -3.32 11.91 -9.01
C ASP A 132 -3.60 10.84 -7.95
N GLN A 133 -2.89 10.91 -6.82
CA GLN A 133 -2.98 9.92 -5.75
C GLN A 133 -4.30 10.05 -4.99
N GLU A 134 -4.78 11.27 -4.73
CA GLU A 134 -6.11 11.53 -4.14
C GLU A 134 -7.25 11.01 -5.03
N ALA A 135 -7.10 11.09 -6.35
CA ALA A 135 -8.08 10.57 -7.29
C ALA A 135 -8.18 9.04 -7.29
N VAL A 136 -7.13 8.34 -6.84
CA VAL A 136 -7.10 6.86 -6.78
C VAL A 136 -7.38 6.35 -5.36
N ASN A 137 -6.83 7.01 -4.34
CA ASN A 137 -7.02 6.71 -2.93
C ASN A 137 -7.19 8.03 -2.16
N GLU A 138 -8.27 8.17 -1.39
CA GLU A 138 -8.45 9.33 -0.52
C GLU A 138 -7.31 9.39 0.52
N ILE A 139 -6.52 10.48 0.51
CA ILE A 139 -5.37 10.68 1.42
C ILE A 139 -5.84 11.60 2.55
N ASP A 140 -6.36 11.05 3.64
CA ASP A 140 -6.72 11.80 4.87
C ASP A 140 -5.65 11.64 5.97
#